data_AF-A0A4Q3VK72-F1
#
_entry.id   AF-A0A4Q3VK72-F1
#
_cell.length_a   1.000
_cell.length_b   1.000
_cell.length_c   1.000
_cell.angle_alpha   90.00
_cell.angle_beta   90.00
_cell.angle_gamma   90.00
#
_symmetry.space_group_name_H-M   'P 1'
#
loop_
_entity.id
_entity.type
_entity.pdbx_description
1 polymer ?
#
loop_
_entity_poly.entity_id
_entity_poly.type
_entity_poly.pdbx_seq_one_letter_code
_entity_poly.pdbx_strand_id
1 'polypeptide(L)'
;MNIRQIIIPAVSTVFLFSCVSSKKFKQAQSEYAVLQGKYTSLEGNLNDCNTAKNQLASQKAGLETDIASLRQQIDLLKQNNTQALKQLEDMSVISSSQAESIKKSMENLGAKDAYIQTLQQQMAHKDSLNMALVMNLKGAVGNLDDQDINIKVDKGVVYIDISDKLLFKSGKYEVTDQAKTVLGKVAAVLKNQPDIEFMVEGHTDNVP
;
A
#
# COMPACT_ATOMS: atom_id res chain seq x y z
N MET A 1 35.74 72.11 -115.66
CA MET A 1 34.92 70.88 -115.65
C MET A 1 34.50 70.63 -114.20
N ASN A 2 33.20 70.57 -113.94
CA ASN A 2 32.59 70.81 -112.63
C ASN A 2 32.92 69.71 -111.60
N ILE A 3 33.71 70.03 -110.57
CA ILE A 3 34.04 69.14 -109.44
C ILE A 3 32.79 68.57 -108.74
N ARG A 4 31.65 69.28 -108.77
CA ARG A 4 30.36 68.79 -108.25
C ARG A 4 29.83 67.55 -108.99
N GLN A 5 30.23 67.28 -110.24
CA GLN A 5 29.72 66.14 -111.02
C GLN A 5 30.50 64.83 -110.77
N ILE A 6 31.70 64.90 -110.19
CA ILE A 6 32.54 63.72 -109.88
C ILE A 6 32.32 63.23 -108.43
N ILE A 7 31.90 64.13 -107.51
CA ILE A 7 31.66 63.78 -106.10
C ILE A 7 30.39 62.92 -105.93
N ILE A 8 29.37 63.11 -106.77
CA ILE A 8 28.09 62.39 -106.67
C ILE A 8 28.21 60.88 -106.95
N PRO A 9 28.91 60.41 -108.01
CA PRO A 9 29.10 58.98 -108.23
C PRO A 9 30.05 58.34 -107.19
N ALA A 10 31.07 59.06 -106.73
CA ALA A 10 32.03 58.55 -105.75
C ALA A 10 31.41 58.31 -104.36
N VAL A 11 30.49 59.17 -103.92
CA VAL A 11 29.76 59.00 -102.65
C VAL A 11 28.74 57.86 -102.74
N SER A 12 28.12 57.62 -103.91
CA SER A 12 27.17 56.52 -104.10
C SER A 12 27.80 55.13 -104.00
N THR A 13 29.07 54.97 -104.40
CA THR A 13 29.79 53.68 -104.29
C THR A 13 30.19 53.29 -102.88
N VAL A 14 30.26 54.23 -101.93
CA VAL A 14 30.64 53.94 -100.53
C VAL A 14 29.45 53.42 -99.71
N PHE A 15 28.21 53.78 -100.08
CA PHE A 15 27.01 53.33 -99.37
C PHE A 15 26.55 51.90 -99.71
N LEU A 16 27.11 51.27 -100.75
CA LEU A 16 26.67 49.94 -101.20
C LEU A 16 27.41 48.76 -100.51
N PHE A 17 28.41 49.02 -99.68
CA PHE A 17 29.16 47.99 -98.94
C PHE A 17 28.72 47.80 -97.47
N SER A 18 27.64 48.46 -97.02
CA SER A 18 27.14 48.36 -95.64
C SER A 18 26.16 47.20 -95.40
N CYS A 19 25.84 46.40 -96.42
CA CYS A 19 25.02 45.21 -96.25
C CYS A 19 25.84 44.03 -95.71
N VAL A 20 25.66 43.71 -94.43
CA VAL A 20 25.97 42.37 -93.91
C VAL A 20 25.34 41.31 -94.82
N SER A 21 26.11 40.28 -95.20
CA SER A 21 25.58 39.19 -96.02
C SER A 21 24.33 38.61 -95.34
N SER A 22 23.21 38.55 -96.06
CA SER A 22 21.91 38.09 -95.56
C SER A 22 21.99 36.73 -94.84
N LYS A 23 22.93 35.87 -95.22
CA LYS A 23 23.25 34.60 -94.57
C LYS A 23 23.76 34.77 -93.12
N LYS A 24 24.71 35.68 -92.88
CA LYS A 24 25.23 35.96 -91.52
C LYS A 24 24.18 36.62 -90.64
N PHE A 25 23.35 37.51 -91.20
CA PHE A 25 22.24 38.11 -90.46
C PHE A 25 21.19 37.06 -90.04
N LYS A 26 20.78 36.18 -90.97
CA LYS A 26 19.87 35.07 -90.67
C LYS A 26 20.45 34.09 -89.66
N GLN A 27 21.74 33.79 -89.75
CA GLN A 27 22.43 32.94 -88.77
C GLN A 27 22.44 33.58 -87.38
N ALA A 28 22.82 34.85 -87.25
CA ALA A 28 22.81 35.57 -85.99
C ALA A 28 21.40 35.68 -85.38
N GLN A 29 20.37 35.90 -86.22
CA GLN A 29 18.97 35.92 -85.78
C GLN A 29 18.52 34.54 -85.27
N SER A 30 18.93 33.45 -85.93
CA SER A 30 18.67 32.08 -85.47
C SER A 30 19.38 31.76 -84.14
N GLU A 31 20.64 32.16 -84.00
CA GLU A 31 21.41 31.98 -82.76
C GLU A 31 20.80 32.79 -81.60
N TYR A 32 20.35 34.02 -81.85
CA TYR A 32 19.63 34.83 -80.88
C TYR A 32 18.32 34.17 -80.45
N ALA A 33 17.54 33.62 -81.39
CA ALA A 33 16.31 32.89 -81.08
C ALA A 33 16.58 31.65 -80.21
N VAL A 34 17.64 30.89 -80.50
CA VAL A 34 18.07 29.74 -79.69
C VAL A 34 18.55 30.18 -78.30
N LEU A 35 19.33 31.26 -78.22
CA LEU A 35 19.84 31.79 -76.96
C LEU A 35 18.70 32.33 -76.08
N GLN A 36 17.73 33.02 -76.67
CA GLN A 36 16.52 33.47 -75.99
C GLN A 36 15.72 32.28 -75.45
N GLY A 37 15.55 31.22 -76.25
CA GLY A 37 14.88 29.99 -75.81
C GLY A 37 15.60 29.31 -74.64
N LYS A 38 16.94 29.24 -74.69
CA LYS A 38 17.75 28.71 -73.57
C LYS A 38 17.65 29.59 -72.32
N TYR A 39 17.66 30.91 -72.48
CA TYR A 39 17.52 31.84 -71.36
C TYR A 39 16.17 31.66 -70.66
N THR A 40 15.07 31.66 -71.42
CA THR A 40 13.72 31.44 -70.86
C THR A 40 13.58 30.06 -70.21
N SER A 41 14.19 29.02 -70.80
CA SER A 41 14.21 27.69 -70.19
C SER A 41 15.02 27.64 -68.88
N LEU A 42 16.18 28.30 -68.85
CA LEU A 42 17.01 28.35 -67.66
C LEU A 42 16.35 29.16 -66.53
N GLU A 43 15.68 30.26 -66.88
CA GLU A 43 14.90 31.07 -65.95
C GLU A 43 13.72 30.28 -65.37
N GLY A 44 13.01 29.51 -66.20
CA GLY A 44 11.97 28.57 -65.75
C GLY A 44 12.50 27.53 -64.78
N ASN A 45 13.58 26.84 -65.15
CA ASN A 45 14.21 25.82 -64.30
C ASN A 45 14.71 26.39 -62.95
N LEU A 46 15.21 27.63 -62.95
CA LEU A 46 15.66 28.31 -61.73
C LEU A 46 14.47 28.62 -60.82
N ASN A 47 13.34 29.05 -61.39
CA ASN A 47 12.11 29.30 -60.65
C ASN A 47 11.52 28.00 -60.06
N ASP A 48 11.52 26.92 -60.84
CA ASP A 48 11.08 25.60 -60.39
C ASP A 48 11.97 25.06 -59.26
N CYS A 49 13.30 25.19 -59.42
CA CYS A 49 14.27 24.82 -58.39
C CYS A 49 14.08 25.62 -57.10
N ASN A 50 13.82 26.93 -57.19
CA ASN A 50 13.57 27.76 -56.03
C ASN A 50 12.25 27.40 -55.34
N THR A 51 11.20 27.11 -56.11
CA THR A 51 9.91 26.64 -55.59
C THR A 51 10.07 25.31 -54.85
N ALA A 52 10.76 24.34 -55.46
CA ALA A 52 11.04 23.04 -54.84
C ALA A 52 11.89 23.19 -53.56
N LYS A 53 12.91 24.06 -53.58
CA LYS A 53 13.74 24.35 -52.39
C LYS A 53 12.90 24.93 -51.25
N ASN A 54 12.02 25.88 -51.54
CA ASN A 54 11.15 26.48 -50.53
C ASN A 54 10.14 25.45 -49.98
N GLN A 55 9.59 24.59 -50.83
CA GLN A 55 8.73 23.49 -50.40
C GLN A 55 9.47 22.51 -49.48
N LEU A 56 10.69 22.09 -49.85
CA LEU A 56 11.51 21.22 -49.00
C LEU A 56 11.88 21.89 -47.67
N ALA A 57 12.20 23.19 -47.68
CA ALA A 57 12.49 23.94 -46.47
C ALA A 57 11.28 23.98 -45.52
N SER A 58 10.08 24.23 -46.05
CA SER A 58 8.83 24.20 -45.28
C SER A 58 8.51 22.81 -44.73
N GLN A 59 8.68 21.76 -45.54
CA GLN A 59 8.48 20.37 -45.09
C GLN A 59 9.47 19.99 -43.98
N LYS A 60 10.74 20.37 -44.12
CA LYS A 60 11.77 20.12 -43.10
C LYS A 60 11.41 20.81 -41.79
N ALA A 61 10.98 22.07 -41.82
CA ALA A 61 10.55 22.79 -40.62
C ALA A 61 9.32 22.13 -39.95
N GLY A 62 8.37 21.62 -40.75
CA GLY A 62 7.23 20.84 -40.25
C GLY A 62 7.68 19.56 -39.55
N LEU A 63 8.52 18.75 -40.21
CA LEU A 63 9.06 17.51 -39.64
C LEU A 63 9.88 17.75 -38.37
N GLU A 64 10.67 18.82 -38.31
CA GLU A 64 11.41 19.18 -37.09
C GLU A 64 10.47 19.52 -35.92
N THR A 65 9.34 20.19 -36.21
CA THR A 65 8.29 20.50 -35.22
C THR A 65 7.61 19.22 -34.74
N ASP A 66 7.26 18.31 -35.65
CA ASP A 66 6.65 17.03 -35.33
C ASP A 66 7.57 16.16 -34.48
N ILE A 67 8.86 16.10 -34.82
CA ILE A 67 9.88 15.38 -34.03
C ILE A 67 9.97 15.95 -32.62
N ALA A 68 9.95 17.28 -32.46
CA ALA A 68 9.99 17.91 -31.14
C ALA A 68 8.74 17.55 -30.31
N SER A 69 7.55 17.62 -30.91
CA SER A 69 6.29 17.23 -30.27
C SER A 69 6.27 15.75 -29.87
N LEU A 70 6.68 14.86 -30.77
CA LEU A 70 6.75 13.41 -30.50
C LEU A 70 7.75 13.10 -29.38
N ARG A 71 8.89 13.80 -29.32
CA ARG A 71 9.85 13.66 -28.22
C ARG A 71 9.24 14.09 -26.89
N GLN A 72 8.52 15.20 -26.83
CA GLN A 72 7.81 15.63 -25.62
C GLN A 72 6.77 14.60 -25.16
N GLN A 73 6.00 14.03 -26.10
CA GLN A 73 5.02 12.99 -25.79
C GLN A 73 5.68 11.73 -25.23
N ILE A 74 6.79 11.28 -25.82
CA ILE A 74 7.57 10.13 -25.33
C ILE A 74 8.09 10.40 -23.91
N ASP A 75 8.58 11.60 -23.64
CA ASP A 75 9.10 11.95 -22.32
C ASP A 75 7.99 11.96 -21.25
N LEU A 76 6.82 12.53 -21.60
CA LEU A 76 5.63 12.50 -20.74
C LEU A 76 5.16 11.05 -20.47
N LEU A 77 5.10 10.22 -21.52
CA LEU A 77 4.74 8.80 -21.40
C LEU A 77 5.73 8.03 -20.52
N LYS A 78 7.03 8.28 -20.64
CA LYS A 78 8.06 7.68 -19.79
C LYS A 78 7.92 8.13 -18.33
N GLN A 79 7.67 9.41 -18.08
CA GLN A 79 7.44 9.94 -16.74
C GLN A 79 6.19 9.30 -16.10
N ASN A 80 5.08 9.25 -16.83
CA ASN A 80 3.84 8.61 -16.36
C ASN A 80 4.05 7.12 -16.07
N ASN A 81 4.74 6.38 -16.94
CA ASN A 81 5.01 4.97 -16.71
C ASN A 81 5.93 4.75 -15.49
N THR A 82 6.96 5.58 -15.33
CA THR A 82 7.84 5.55 -14.14
C THR A 82 7.06 5.84 -12.86
N GLN A 83 6.13 6.81 -12.90
CA GLN A 83 5.29 7.14 -11.76
C GLN A 83 4.32 6.01 -11.43
N ALA A 84 3.70 5.39 -12.44
CA ALA A 84 2.82 4.24 -12.25
C ALA A 84 3.59 3.02 -11.68
N LEU A 85 4.79 2.75 -12.17
CA LEU A 85 5.66 1.70 -11.63
C LEU A 85 6.04 1.97 -10.18
N LYS A 86 6.37 3.21 -9.83
CA LYS A 86 6.67 3.60 -8.45
C LYS A 86 5.45 3.43 -7.54
N GLN A 87 4.26 3.81 -8.01
CA GLN A 87 3.01 3.58 -7.26
C GLN A 87 2.73 2.08 -7.05
N LEU A 88 2.98 1.24 -8.06
CA LEU A 88 2.85 -0.21 -7.93
C LEU A 88 3.89 -0.80 -6.96
N GLU A 89 5.12 -0.29 -6.98
CA GLU A 89 6.18 -0.66 -6.03
C GLU A 89 5.79 -0.27 -4.60
N ASP A 90 5.36 0.97 -4.38
CA ASP A 90 4.88 1.46 -3.08
C ASP A 90 3.68 0.62 -2.58
N MET A 91 2.73 0.28 -3.46
CA MET A 91 1.60 -0.60 -3.13
C MET A 91 2.04 -2.04 -2.79
N SER A 92 3.03 -2.58 -3.51
CA SER A 92 3.60 -3.91 -3.25
C SER A 92 4.33 -3.95 -1.91
N VAL A 93 5.12 -2.92 -1.59
CA VAL A 93 5.82 -2.79 -0.31
C VAL A 93 4.81 -2.64 0.83
N ILE A 94 3.77 -1.80 0.67
CA ILE A 94 2.68 -1.68 1.63
C ILE A 94 2.02 -3.04 1.87
N SER A 95 1.71 -3.81 0.81
CA SER A 95 1.12 -5.16 0.93
C SER A 95 2.00 -6.12 1.74
N SER A 96 3.32 -6.09 1.55
CA SER A 96 4.25 -6.92 2.34
C SER A 96 4.27 -6.55 3.82
N SER A 97 4.29 -5.24 4.13
CA SER A 97 4.22 -4.75 5.52
C SER A 97 2.86 -5.07 6.19
N GLN A 98 1.78 -5.08 5.40
CA GLN A 98 0.45 -5.47 5.86
C GLN A 98 0.40 -6.96 6.15
N ALA A 99 0.98 -7.80 5.29
CA ALA A 99 1.07 -9.23 5.48
C ALA A 99 1.89 -9.60 6.72
N GLU A 100 3.00 -8.89 6.97
CA GLU A 100 3.81 -9.08 8.18
C GLU A 100 3.08 -8.62 9.46
N SER A 101 2.36 -7.50 9.39
CA SER A 101 1.52 -7.02 10.49
C SER A 101 0.37 -7.99 10.81
N ILE A 102 -0.24 -8.58 9.77
CA ILE A 102 -1.26 -9.62 9.91
C ILE A 102 -0.65 -10.89 10.50
N LYS A 103 0.50 -11.36 10.00
CA LYS A 103 1.20 -12.54 10.53
C LYS A 103 1.54 -12.37 12.01
N LYS A 104 2.10 -11.22 12.40
CA LYS A 104 2.42 -10.92 13.82
C LYS A 104 1.17 -10.84 14.68
N SER A 105 0.06 -10.31 14.14
CA SER A 105 -1.23 -10.31 14.84
C SER A 105 -1.77 -11.74 15.01
N MET A 106 -1.66 -12.59 13.99
CA MET A 106 -2.05 -14.00 14.04
C MET A 106 -1.21 -14.82 15.03
N GLU A 107 0.11 -14.62 15.06
CA GLU A 107 1.01 -15.27 16.03
C GLU A 107 0.65 -14.87 17.48
N ASN A 108 0.36 -13.59 17.72
CA ASN A 108 -0.09 -13.12 19.02
C ASN A 108 -1.46 -13.68 19.43
N LEU A 109 -2.39 -13.83 18.48
CA LEU A 109 -3.70 -14.44 18.72
C LEU A 109 -3.55 -15.92 19.08
N GLY A 110 -2.77 -16.68 18.31
CA GLY A 110 -2.51 -18.10 18.60
C GLY A 110 -1.86 -18.32 19.98
N ALA A 111 -0.92 -17.45 20.37
CA ALA A 111 -0.32 -17.48 21.71
C ALA A 111 -1.35 -17.21 22.82
N LYS A 112 -2.28 -16.28 22.59
CA LYS A 112 -3.37 -15.98 23.52
C LYS A 112 -4.39 -17.11 23.62
N ASP A 113 -4.73 -17.76 22.51
CA ASP A 113 -5.66 -18.90 22.51
C ASP A 113 -5.09 -20.09 23.29
N ALA A 114 -3.80 -20.40 23.11
CA ALA A 114 -3.12 -21.43 23.89
C ALA A 114 -3.10 -21.11 25.40
N TYR A 115 -2.88 -19.84 25.75
CA TYR A 115 -2.95 -19.38 27.13
C TYR A 115 -4.38 -19.50 27.71
N ILE A 116 -5.41 -19.12 26.95
CA ILE A 116 -6.81 -19.26 27.35
C ILE A 116 -7.19 -20.72 27.57
N GLN A 117 -6.79 -21.63 26.68
CA GLN A 117 -7.03 -23.07 26.86
C GLN A 117 -6.36 -23.60 28.13
N THR A 118 -5.13 -23.17 28.39
CA THR A 118 -4.40 -23.56 29.61
C THR A 118 -5.13 -23.05 30.86
N LEU A 119 -5.58 -21.79 30.86
CA LEU A 119 -6.36 -21.22 31.96
C LEU A 119 -7.69 -21.96 32.17
N GLN A 120 -8.41 -22.30 31.11
CA GLN A 120 -9.65 -23.07 31.21
C GLN A 120 -9.43 -24.45 31.82
N GLN A 121 -8.36 -25.14 31.43
CA GLN A 121 -7.98 -26.43 32.03
C GLN A 121 -7.62 -26.28 33.51
N GLN A 122 -6.88 -25.25 33.89
CA GLN A 122 -6.54 -24.98 35.29
C GLN A 122 -7.78 -24.64 36.12
N MET A 123 -8.71 -23.85 35.59
CA MET A 123 -9.98 -23.56 36.26
C MET A 123 -10.82 -24.81 36.45
N ALA A 124 -10.99 -25.63 35.40
CA ALA A 124 -11.73 -26.89 35.49
C ALA A 124 -11.10 -27.86 36.51
N HIS A 125 -9.77 -27.91 36.58
CA HIS A 125 -9.06 -28.69 37.59
C HIS A 125 -9.34 -28.15 39.01
N LYS A 126 -9.22 -26.84 39.22
CA LYS A 126 -9.53 -26.20 40.50
C LYS A 126 -10.97 -26.47 40.95
N ASP A 127 -11.93 -26.37 40.04
CA ASP A 127 -13.34 -26.64 40.34
C ASP A 127 -13.58 -28.11 40.74
N SER A 128 -12.89 -29.05 40.07
CA SER A 128 -12.98 -30.46 40.41
C SER A 128 -12.44 -30.77 41.82
N LEU A 129 -11.35 -30.12 42.22
CA LEU A 129 -10.77 -30.26 43.56
C LEU A 129 -11.69 -29.66 44.63
N ASN A 130 -12.25 -28.49 44.35
CA ASN A 130 -13.22 -27.84 45.23
C ASN A 130 -14.47 -28.70 45.43
N MET A 131 -14.99 -29.28 44.36
CA MET A 131 -16.15 -30.17 44.44
C MET A 131 -15.84 -31.43 45.26
N ALA A 132 -14.66 -32.05 45.06
CA ALA A 132 -14.23 -33.21 45.83
C ALA A 132 -14.11 -32.88 47.33
N LEU A 133 -13.56 -31.71 47.67
CA LEU A 133 -13.47 -31.23 49.06
C LEU A 133 -14.86 -31.10 49.68
N VAL A 134 -15.81 -30.50 48.97
CA VAL A 134 -17.19 -30.31 49.44
C VAL A 134 -17.88 -31.65 49.65
N MET A 135 -17.72 -32.61 48.74
CA MET A 135 -18.30 -33.95 48.88
C MET A 135 -17.70 -34.68 50.09
N ASN A 136 -16.38 -34.60 50.29
CA ASN A 136 -15.69 -35.21 51.43
C ASN A 136 -16.12 -34.57 52.77
N LEU A 137 -16.24 -33.24 52.81
CA LEU A 137 -16.71 -32.52 53.99
C LEU A 137 -18.18 -32.85 54.30
N LYS A 138 -19.08 -32.80 53.31
CA LYS A 138 -20.49 -33.17 53.50
C LYS A 138 -20.64 -34.63 53.93
N GLY A 139 -19.87 -35.55 53.37
CA GLY A 139 -19.88 -36.96 53.78
C GLY A 139 -19.39 -37.19 55.20
N ALA A 140 -18.36 -36.45 55.65
CA ALA A 140 -17.85 -36.55 57.02
C ALA A 140 -18.78 -35.89 58.05
N VAL A 141 -19.43 -34.79 57.68
CA VAL A 141 -20.27 -33.94 58.56
C VAL A 141 -21.74 -34.37 58.58
N GLY A 142 -22.28 -34.95 57.50
CA GLY A 142 -23.71 -35.16 57.22
C GLY A 142 -24.52 -36.12 58.11
N ASN A 143 -24.08 -36.38 59.34
CA ASN A 143 -24.85 -37.07 60.38
C ASN A 143 -25.07 -36.18 61.63
N LEU A 144 -24.90 -34.86 61.50
CA LEU A 144 -25.11 -33.87 62.56
C LEU A 144 -26.25 -32.96 62.09
N ASP A 145 -27.25 -32.72 62.94
CA ASP A 145 -28.44 -31.93 62.62
C ASP A 145 -28.07 -30.67 61.80
N ASP A 146 -28.65 -30.54 60.61
CA ASP A 146 -28.38 -29.50 59.58
C ASP A 146 -28.57 -28.05 60.07
N GLN A 147 -28.94 -27.84 61.34
CA GLN A 147 -29.15 -26.51 61.93
C GLN A 147 -27.86 -25.88 62.47
N ASP A 148 -26.81 -26.66 62.78
CA ASP A 148 -25.63 -26.16 63.48
C ASP A 148 -24.36 -26.02 62.62
N ILE A 149 -24.35 -26.56 61.40
CA ILE A 149 -23.19 -26.50 60.49
C ILE A 149 -23.66 -26.24 59.06
N ASN A 150 -23.10 -25.24 58.39
CA ASN A 150 -23.39 -24.89 57.00
C ASN A 150 -22.11 -24.85 56.17
N ILE A 151 -22.12 -25.49 55.00
CA ILE A 151 -20.96 -25.54 54.10
C ILE A 151 -21.36 -24.92 52.76
N LYS A 152 -20.68 -23.84 52.36
CA LYS A 152 -20.92 -23.11 51.11
C LYS A 152 -19.65 -23.01 50.28
N VAL A 153 -19.83 -22.85 48.97
CA VAL A 153 -18.74 -22.59 48.02
C VAL A 153 -19.04 -21.28 47.32
N ASP A 154 -18.15 -20.31 47.43
CA ASP A 154 -18.25 -19.05 46.68
C ASP A 154 -16.88 -18.67 46.10
N LYS A 155 -16.85 -18.32 44.82
CA LYS A 155 -15.65 -17.88 44.07
C LYS A 155 -14.40 -18.76 44.27
N GLY A 156 -14.61 -20.07 44.44
CA GLY A 156 -13.53 -21.04 44.61
C GLY A 156 -12.91 -21.08 46.01
N VAL A 157 -13.58 -20.51 47.01
CA VAL A 157 -13.29 -20.60 48.44
C VAL A 157 -14.42 -21.39 49.12
N VAL A 158 -14.08 -22.31 50.01
CA VAL A 158 -15.05 -23.10 50.79
C VAL A 158 -15.24 -22.46 52.16
N TYR A 159 -16.49 -22.10 52.47
CA TYR A 159 -16.91 -21.53 53.74
C TYR A 159 -17.56 -22.61 54.60
N ILE A 160 -17.11 -22.71 55.84
CA ILE A 160 -17.68 -23.62 56.85
C ILE A 160 -18.18 -22.75 58.00
N ASP A 161 -19.49 -22.50 58.04
CA ASP A 161 -20.14 -21.74 59.10
C ASP A 161 -20.57 -22.73 60.19
N ILE A 162 -20.10 -22.56 61.43
CA ILE A 162 -20.47 -23.39 62.58
C ILE A 162 -21.16 -22.51 63.62
N SER A 163 -22.30 -22.95 64.16
CA SER A 163 -23.04 -22.19 65.16
C SER A 163 -22.25 -22.05 66.48
N ASP A 164 -22.28 -20.84 67.06
CA ASP A 164 -21.66 -20.56 68.37
C ASP A 164 -22.21 -21.48 69.47
N LYS A 165 -23.52 -21.76 69.42
CA LYS A 165 -24.21 -22.67 70.36
C LYS A 165 -23.66 -24.09 70.35
N LEU A 166 -23.17 -24.55 69.19
CA LEU A 166 -22.50 -25.84 69.07
C LEU A 166 -21.07 -25.76 69.61
N LEU A 167 -20.33 -24.70 69.26
CA LEU A 167 -18.93 -24.53 69.62
C LEU A 167 -18.69 -24.29 71.11
N PHE A 168 -19.51 -23.45 71.73
CA PHE A 168 -19.26 -22.91 73.07
C PHE A 168 -20.52 -22.96 73.95
N LYS A 169 -20.31 -22.97 75.27
CA LYS A 169 -21.38 -22.67 76.23
C LYS A 169 -21.47 -21.17 76.41
N SER A 170 -22.66 -20.63 76.66
CA SER A 170 -22.87 -19.19 76.89
C SER A 170 -21.84 -18.61 77.88
N GLY A 171 -21.15 -17.55 77.46
CA GLY A 171 -20.14 -16.84 78.25
C GLY A 171 -18.81 -17.59 78.45
N LYS A 172 -18.57 -18.68 77.72
CA LYS A 172 -17.34 -19.47 77.82
C LYS A 172 -16.64 -19.55 76.47
N TYR A 173 -15.32 -19.61 76.50
CA TYR A 173 -14.47 -19.87 75.33
C TYR A 173 -14.01 -21.34 75.24
N GLU A 174 -14.46 -22.18 76.19
CA GLU A 174 -14.13 -23.59 76.21
C GLU A 174 -14.98 -24.36 75.19
N VAL A 175 -14.29 -25.03 74.27
CA VAL A 175 -14.91 -25.84 73.22
C VAL A 175 -15.67 -27.02 73.85
N THR A 176 -16.94 -27.18 73.48
CA THR A 176 -17.78 -28.29 73.97
C THR A 176 -17.29 -29.64 73.45
N ASP A 177 -17.61 -30.74 74.14
CA ASP A 177 -17.21 -32.08 73.68
C ASP A 177 -17.89 -32.48 72.35
N GLN A 178 -19.09 -31.94 72.10
CA GLN A 178 -19.77 -32.07 70.82
C GLN A 178 -18.99 -31.33 69.72
N ALA A 179 -18.56 -30.09 69.98
CA ALA A 179 -17.74 -29.32 69.04
C ALA A 179 -16.38 -29.97 68.75
N LYS A 180 -15.72 -30.57 69.75
CA LYS A 180 -14.46 -31.32 69.53
C LYS A 180 -14.66 -32.47 68.52
N THR A 181 -15.81 -33.13 68.56
CA THR A 181 -16.14 -34.21 67.61
C THR A 181 -16.31 -33.68 66.18
N VAL A 182 -16.97 -32.53 66.02
CA VAL A 182 -17.16 -31.86 64.72
C VAL A 182 -15.84 -31.32 64.17
N LEU A 183 -15.11 -30.55 64.97
CA LEU A 183 -13.82 -29.99 64.61
C LEU A 183 -12.79 -31.10 64.30
N GLY A 184 -12.86 -32.24 64.98
CA GLY A 184 -12.04 -33.42 64.66
C GLY A 184 -12.30 -33.98 63.26
N LYS A 185 -13.54 -33.95 62.78
CA LYS A 185 -13.90 -34.35 61.41
C LYS A 185 -13.38 -33.34 60.38
N VAL A 186 -13.51 -32.04 60.64
CA VAL A 186 -12.94 -30.98 59.78
C VAL A 186 -11.42 -31.11 59.72
N ALA A 187 -10.77 -31.32 60.86
CA ALA A 187 -9.32 -31.52 60.96
C ALA A 187 -8.84 -32.76 60.17
N ALA A 188 -9.61 -33.85 60.18
CA ALA A 188 -9.27 -35.04 59.39
C ALA A 188 -9.32 -34.77 57.87
N VAL A 189 -10.29 -33.95 57.42
CA VAL A 189 -10.39 -33.57 56.01
C VAL A 189 -9.27 -32.60 55.61
N LEU A 190 -8.97 -31.60 56.45
CA LEU A 190 -7.86 -30.67 56.21
C LEU A 190 -6.50 -31.40 56.19
N LYS A 191 -6.30 -32.39 57.08
CA LYS A 191 -5.06 -33.19 57.13
C LYS A 191 -4.81 -33.99 55.85
N ASN A 192 -5.87 -34.43 55.18
CA ASN A 192 -5.76 -35.19 53.93
C ASN A 192 -5.46 -34.32 52.71
N GLN A 193 -5.50 -32.99 52.86
CA GLN A 193 -5.29 -32.03 51.80
C GLN A 193 -4.20 -30.99 52.20
N PRO A 194 -2.91 -31.35 52.13
CA PRO A 194 -1.82 -30.56 52.69
C PRO A 194 -1.54 -29.23 51.97
N ASP A 195 -2.04 -29.06 50.73
CA ASP A 195 -1.79 -27.89 49.89
C ASP A 195 -2.86 -26.80 50.03
N ILE A 196 -3.82 -26.95 50.95
CA ILE A 196 -4.88 -25.94 51.18
C ILE A 196 -4.45 -24.94 52.25
N GLU A 197 -4.53 -23.65 51.92
CA GLU A 197 -4.46 -22.56 52.91
C GLU A 197 -5.84 -22.34 53.55
N PHE A 198 -5.89 -22.31 54.88
CA PHE A 198 -7.13 -22.10 55.62
C PHE A 198 -6.98 -20.95 56.62
N MET A 199 -8.08 -20.24 56.87
CA MET A 199 -8.17 -19.17 57.84
C MET A 199 -9.35 -19.43 58.77
N VAL A 200 -9.17 -19.19 60.07
CA VAL A 200 -10.21 -19.35 61.08
C VAL A 200 -10.59 -17.97 61.58
N GLU A 201 -11.85 -17.60 61.39
CA GLU A 201 -12.42 -16.33 61.82
C GLU A 201 -13.56 -16.57 62.82
N GLY A 202 -13.59 -15.78 63.90
CA GLY A 202 -14.63 -15.82 64.91
C GLY A 202 -15.42 -14.51 64.90
N HIS A 203 -16.74 -14.60 64.86
CA HIS A 203 -17.65 -13.45 64.95
C HIS A 203 -18.46 -13.55 66.24
N THR A 204 -18.59 -12.45 66.97
CA THR A 204 -19.55 -12.31 68.07
C THR A 204 -20.70 -11.40 67.65
N ASP A 205 -21.83 -11.47 68.33
CA ASP A 205 -22.85 -10.45 68.20
C ASP A 205 -22.40 -9.12 68.83
N ASN A 206 -23.18 -8.07 68.57
CA ASN A 206 -22.90 -6.71 69.01
C ASN A 206 -23.75 -6.33 70.24
N VAL A 207 -24.25 -7.33 70.97
CA VAL A 207 -25.09 -7.17 72.16
C VAL A 207 -24.22 -7.45 73.39
N PRO A 208 -24.05 -6.48 74.31
CA PRO A 208 -23.16 -6.61 75.46
C PRO A 208 -23.58 -7.69 76.46
#